data_AF-A0A0U5JR55-F1
#
_entry.id   AF-A0A0U5JR55-F1
#
_cell.length_a   1.000
_cell.length_b   1.000
_cell.length_c   1.000
_cell.angle_alpha   90.00
_cell.angle_beta   90.00
_cell.angle_gamma   90.00
#
_symmetry.space_group_name_H-M   'P 1'
#
loop_
_entity.id
_entity.type
_entity.pdbx_description
1 polymer ?
#
loop_
_entity_poly.entity_id
_entity_poly.type
_entity_poly.pdbx_seq_one_letter_code
_entity_poly.pdbx_strand_id
1 'polypeptide(L)'
;MDQIRAHQAKLPKKQRHSVGKLLQRISLLRATYYDERKRIANPYDKYAQVKQRVLAISRQGLYRGRRTYGYRRVKALLDQDGIHLADATVTRIMRQLGVQVSMYNQHRNGKYSSYRGTVGKIAQNVLQQSFTATKPYQVIHIDITQI
;
A
#
# COMPACT_ATOMS: atom_id res chain seq x y z
N MET A 1 -5.47 27.78 15.99
CA MET A 1 -5.46 29.12 15.34
C MET A 1 -5.28 28.92 13.85
N ASP A 2 -6.07 29.60 13.00
CA ASP A 2 -5.91 29.52 11.54
C ASP A 2 -4.55 30.13 11.11
N GLN A 3 -3.93 29.59 10.05
CA GLN A 3 -2.61 29.99 9.55
C GLN A 3 -2.55 31.50 9.26
N ILE A 4 -3.64 32.08 8.75
CA ILE A 4 -3.76 33.52 8.52
C ILE A 4 -3.63 34.29 9.84
N ARG A 5 -4.36 33.88 10.89
CA ARG A 5 -4.29 34.56 12.21
C ARG A 5 -2.95 34.33 12.89
N ALA A 6 -2.38 33.14 12.77
CA ALA A 6 -1.07 32.81 13.32
C ALA A 6 0.04 33.63 12.65
N HIS A 7 -0.02 33.81 11.32
CA HIS A 7 0.89 34.66 10.57
C HIS A 7 0.73 36.14 10.94
N GLN A 8 -0.51 36.64 10.98
CA GLN A 8 -0.81 38.03 11.35
C GLN A 8 -0.40 38.35 12.80
N ALA A 9 -0.51 37.37 13.73
CA ALA A 9 -0.08 37.55 15.12
C ALA A 9 1.43 37.76 15.27
N LYS A 10 2.25 37.26 14.34
CA LYS A 10 3.71 37.46 14.33
C LYS A 10 4.12 38.84 13.81
N LEU A 11 3.23 39.55 13.09
CA LEU A 11 3.51 40.87 12.54
C LEU A 11 3.25 42.00 13.58
N PRO A 12 3.99 43.13 13.50
CA PRO A 12 3.68 44.34 14.24
C PRO A 12 2.25 44.80 14.00
N LYS A 13 1.56 45.36 15.02
CA LYS A 13 0.14 45.74 14.94
C LYS A 13 -0.19 46.64 13.73
N LYS A 14 0.73 47.53 13.36
CA LYS A 14 0.61 48.44 12.19
C LYS A 14 0.56 47.71 10.84
N GLN A 15 1.14 46.52 10.76
CA GLN A 15 1.24 45.71 9.53
C GLN A 15 0.19 44.58 9.48
N ARG A 16 -0.70 44.50 10.48
CA ARG A 16 -1.74 43.48 10.51
C ARG A 16 -2.90 43.85 9.61
N HIS A 17 -3.37 42.90 8.81
CA HIS A 17 -4.55 43.05 7.98
C HIS A 17 -5.75 42.33 8.60
N SER A 18 -6.91 42.98 8.54
CA SER A 18 -8.18 42.34 8.89
C SER A 18 -8.43 41.17 7.94
N VAL A 19 -8.94 40.06 8.49
CA VAL A 19 -9.37 38.89 7.69
C VAL A 19 -10.32 39.33 6.57
N GLY A 20 -11.22 40.29 6.83
CA GLY A 20 -12.12 40.80 5.78
C GLY A 20 -11.39 41.42 4.59
N LYS A 21 -10.32 42.19 4.84
CA LYS A 21 -9.52 42.84 3.80
C LYS A 21 -8.71 41.82 2.99
N LEU A 22 -8.20 40.80 3.67
CA LEU A 22 -7.49 39.69 3.01
C LEU A 22 -8.44 38.90 2.10
N LEU A 23 -9.63 38.55 2.60
CA LEU A 23 -10.65 37.83 1.84
C LEU A 23 -11.13 38.63 0.61
N GLN A 24 -11.31 39.95 0.75
CA GLN A 24 -11.66 40.83 -0.36
C GLN A 24 -10.58 40.83 -1.45
N ARG A 25 -9.28 40.81 -1.08
CA ARG A 25 -8.18 40.84 -2.04
C ARG A 25 -8.06 39.56 -2.87
N ILE A 26 -8.43 38.42 -2.30
CA ILE A 26 -8.44 37.10 -2.96
C ILE A 26 -9.81 36.75 -3.56
N SER A 27 -10.77 37.69 -3.54
CA SER A 27 -12.13 37.49 -4.04
C SER A 27 -12.88 36.30 -3.41
N LEU A 28 -12.65 36.04 -2.12
CA LEU A 28 -13.33 34.96 -1.38
C LEU A 28 -14.42 35.54 -0.48
N LEU A 29 -15.63 34.98 -0.58
CA LEU A 29 -16.75 35.39 0.28
C LEU A 29 -16.48 35.03 1.74
N ARG A 30 -16.85 35.95 2.64
CA ARG A 30 -16.67 35.78 4.08
C ARG A 30 -17.42 34.55 4.61
N ALA A 31 -18.63 34.31 4.13
CA ALA A 31 -19.42 33.14 4.50
C ALA A 31 -18.69 31.83 4.15
N THR A 32 -18.17 31.71 2.92
CA THR A 32 -17.39 30.56 2.47
C THR A 32 -16.16 30.30 3.35
N TYR A 33 -15.40 31.35 3.71
CA TYR A 33 -14.24 31.19 4.59
C TYR A 33 -14.61 30.62 5.97
N TYR A 34 -15.67 31.12 6.61
CA TYR A 34 -16.08 30.62 7.92
C TYR A 34 -16.71 29.24 7.84
N ASP A 35 -17.40 28.91 6.75
CA ASP A 35 -17.98 27.59 6.52
C ASP A 35 -16.90 26.52 6.29
N GLU A 36 -15.94 26.77 5.39
CA GLU A 36 -14.77 25.90 5.19
C GLU A 36 -13.98 25.71 6.49
N ARG A 37 -13.81 26.78 7.27
CA ARG A 37 -13.16 26.69 8.58
C ARG A 37 -13.93 25.79 9.56
N LYS A 38 -15.26 25.84 9.57
CA LYS A 38 -16.08 24.93 10.38
C LYS A 38 -15.91 23.48 9.92
N ARG A 39 -15.88 23.23 8.60
CA ARG A 39 -15.65 21.90 8.02
C ARG A 39 -14.26 21.33 8.32
N ILE A 40 -13.22 22.18 8.29
CA ILE A 40 -11.86 21.79 8.67
C ILE A 40 -11.77 21.52 10.17
N ALA A 41 -12.44 22.31 11.01
CA ALA A 41 -12.45 22.12 12.46
C ALA A 41 -13.21 20.84 12.86
N ASN A 42 -14.27 20.51 12.13
CA ASN A 42 -15.11 19.33 12.35
C ASN A 42 -15.04 18.41 11.12
N PRO A 43 -13.92 17.71 10.90
CA PRO A 43 -13.78 16.82 9.75
C PRO A 43 -14.76 15.65 9.88
N TYR A 44 -15.76 15.61 8.98
CA TYR A 44 -16.68 14.49 8.87
C TYR A 44 -16.05 13.38 8.03
N ASP A 45 -15.59 12.32 8.68
CA ASP A 45 -15.11 11.13 7.99
C ASP A 45 -16.27 10.18 7.69
N LYS A 46 -16.80 10.28 6.47
CA LYS A 46 -17.85 9.39 5.93
C LYS A 46 -17.53 7.90 6.14
N TYR A 47 -16.26 7.52 6.15
CA TYR A 47 -15.81 6.13 6.24
C TYR A 47 -15.27 5.75 7.62
N ALA A 48 -15.51 6.54 8.67
CA ALA A 48 -14.97 6.28 10.00
C ALA A 48 -15.29 4.86 10.50
N GLN A 49 -16.57 4.44 10.42
CA GLN A 49 -17.00 3.11 10.84
C GLN A 49 -16.40 2.00 9.98
N VAL A 50 -16.38 2.21 8.65
CA VAL A 50 -15.77 1.26 7.69
C VAL A 50 -14.28 1.09 7.97
N LYS A 51 -13.55 2.17 8.27
CA LYS A 51 -12.12 2.11 8.62
C LYS A 51 -11.89 1.25 9.86
N GLN A 52 -12.71 1.40 10.89
CA GLN A 52 -12.61 0.54 12.09
C GLN A 52 -12.86 -0.92 11.74
N ARG A 53 -13.87 -1.20 10.91
CA ARG A 53 -14.17 -2.57 10.50
C ARG A 53 -13.05 -3.17 9.64
N VAL A 54 -12.49 -2.42 8.69
CA VAL A 54 -11.35 -2.82 7.87
C VAL A 54 -10.13 -3.13 8.74
N LEU A 55 -9.86 -2.33 9.78
CA LEU A 55 -8.78 -2.61 10.74
C LEU A 55 -9.03 -3.91 11.50
N ALA A 56 -10.25 -4.15 11.96
CA ALA A 56 -10.63 -5.38 12.65
C ALA A 56 -10.45 -6.62 11.75
N ILE A 57 -10.98 -6.58 10.53
CA ILE A 57 -10.82 -7.65 9.53
C ILE A 57 -9.33 -7.87 9.21
N SER A 58 -8.55 -6.79 9.03
CA SER A 58 -7.12 -6.90 8.77
C SER A 58 -6.37 -7.57 9.91
N ARG A 59 -6.79 -7.38 11.16
CA ARG A 59 -6.18 -8.04 12.33
C ARG A 59 -6.53 -9.54 12.38
N GLN A 60 -7.73 -9.93 12.00
CA GLN A 60 -8.12 -11.34 11.89
C GLN A 60 -7.25 -12.08 10.86
N GLY A 61 -6.92 -11.40 9.76
CA GLY A 61 -6.03 -11.93 8.72
C GLY A 61 -4.53 -11.87 9.04
N LEU A 62 -4.13 -11.68 10.29
CA LEU A 62 -2.72 -11.72 10.70
C LEU A 62 -2.26 -13.17 10.89
N TYR A 63 -1.17 -13.53 10.21
CA TYR A 63 -0.48 -14.79 10.38
C TYR A 63 1.02 -14.52 10.58
N ARG A 64 1.58 -14.99 11.70
CA ARG A 64 3.00 -14.76 12.07
C ARG A 64 3.42 -13.28 11.95
N GLY A 65 2.56 -12.38 12.42
CA GLY A 65 2.77 -10.92 12.35
C GLY A 65 2.64 -10.30 10.95
N ARG A 66 2.27 -11.09 9.93
CA ARG A 66 2.10 -10.63 8.55
C ARG A 66 0.63 -10.60 8.17
N ARG A 67 0.24 -9.55 7.44
CA ARG A 67 -1.12 -9.42 6.89
C ARG A 67 -1.26 -10.31 5.67
N THR A 68 -2.29 -11.16 5.69
CA THR A 68 -2.61 -12.11 4.62
C THR A 68 -3.82 -11.67 3.80
N TYR A 69 -4.70 -10.84 4.37
CA TYR A 69 -5.95 -10.43 3.72
C TYR A 69 -5.73 -9.20 2.85
N GLY A 70 -5.95 -9.37 1.54
CA GLY A 70 -5.99 -8.28 0.57
C GLY A 70 -7.39 -7.73 0.39
N TYR A 71 -7.52 -6.71 -0.46
CA TYR A 71 -8.78 -6.00 -0.67
C TYR A 71 -9.94 -6.92 -1.05
N ARG A 72 -9.69 -7.99 -1.82
CA ARG A 72 -10.72 -8.97 -2.19
C ARG A 72 -11.32 -9.68 -0.98
N ARG A 73 -10.48 -10.15 -0.05
CA ARG A 73 -10.94 -10.81 1.18
C ARG A 73 -11.59 -9.82 2.13
N VAL A 74 -11.02 -8.62 2.27
CA VAL A 74 -11.61 -7.56 3.10
C VAL A 74 -12.99 -7.16 2.56
N LYS A 75 -13.13 -6.98 1.25
CA LYS A 75 -14.42 -6.66 0.62
C LYS A 75 -15.45 -7.75 0.86
N ALA A 76 -15.10 -9.03 0.64
CA ALA A 76 -16.04 -10.13 0.86
C ALA A 76 -16.57 -10.17 2.31
N LEU A 77 -15.71 -9.90 3.30
CA LEU A 77 -16.12 -9.83 4.71
C LEU A 77 -16.97 -8.58 4.99
N LEU A 78 -16.64 -7.43 4.39
CA LEU A 78 -17.49 -6.24 4.48
C LEU A 78 -18.87 -6.47 3.86
N ASP A 79 -18.95 -7.18 2.73
CA ASP A 79 -20.21 -7.53 2.08
C ASP A 79 -21.04 -8.49 2.96
N GLN A 80 -20.40 -9.43 3.67
CA GLN A 80 -21.05 -10.28 4.67
C GLN A 80 -21.59 -9.48 5.87
N ASP A 81 -20.95 -8.37 6.22
CA ASP A 81 -21.41 -7.45 7.26
C ASP A 81 -22.48 -6.45 6.74
N GLY A 82 -22.93 -6.59 5.48
CA GLY A 82 -23.90 -5.69 4.85
C GLY A 82 -23.32 -4.34 4.40
N ILE A 83 -21.99 -4.19 4.39
CA ILE A 83 -21.30 -2.97 3.98
C ILE A 83 -20.84 -3.10 2.52
N HIS A 84 -21.70 -2.67 1.59
CA HIS A 84 -21.40 -2.71 0.17
C HIS A 84 -20.58 -1.49 -0.28
N LEU A 85 -19.36 -1.74 -0.74
CA LEU A 85 -18.45 -0.71 -1.26
C LEU A 85 -17.77 -1.17 -2.54
N ALA A 86 -17.53 -0.20 -3.44
CA ALA A 86 -16.74 -0.45 -4.64
C ALA A 86 -15.30 -0.87 -4.28
N ASP A 87 -14.72 -1.75 -5.10
CA ASP A 87 -13.36 -2.30 -4.93
C ASP A 87 -12.30 -1.21 -4.79
N ALA A 88 -12.39 -0.15 -5.61
CA ALA A 88 -11.49 1.00 -5.56
C ALA A 88 -11.56 1.74 -4.21
N THR A 89 -12.75 1.82 -3.61
CA THR A 89 -12.96 2.45 -2.31
C THR A 89 -12.34 1.64 -1.19
N VAL A 90 -12.56 0.33 -1.17
CA VAL A 90 -11.94 -0.58 -0.18
C VAL A 90 -10.42 -0.51 -0.30
N THR A 91 -9.89 -0.57 -1.53
CA THR A 91 -8.45 -0.48 -1.80
C THR A 91 -7.86 0.84 -1.31
N ARG A 92 -8.53 1.97 -1.61
CA ARG A 92 -8.12 3.31 -1.15
C ARG A 92 -8.11 3.39 0.38
N ILE A 93 -9.16 2.90 1.04
CA ILE A 93 -9.25 2.88 2.51
C ILE A 93 -8.12 2.04 3.11
N MET A 94 -7.88 0.84 2.58
CA MET A 94 -6.78 -0.01 3.04
C MET A 94 -5.41 0.64 2.87
N ARG A 95 -5.19 1.36 1.76
CA ARG A 95 -3.95 2.12 1.52
C ARG A 95 -3.79 3.26 2.51
N GLN A 96 -4.86 4.03 2.78
CA GLN A 96 -4.85 5.11 3.77
C GLN A 96 -4.54 4.58 5.18
N LEU A 97 -5.01 3.37 5.51
CA LEU A 97 -4.78 2.71 6.79
C LEU A 97 -3.46 1.93 6.87
N GLY A 98 -2.71 1.80 5.77
CA GLY A 98 -1.46 1.04 5.72
C GLY A 98 -1.62 -0.49 5.92
N VAL A 99 -2.79 -1.05 5.64
CA VAL A 99 -3.12 -2.47 5.92
C VAL A 99 -2.99 -3.38 4.69
N GLN A 100 -1.96 -3.17 3.88
CA GLN A 100 -1.73 -3.99 2.69
C GLN A 100 -1.19 -5.39 3.03
N VAL A 101 -1.40 -6.34 2.12
CA VAL A 101 -0.86 -7.70 2.22
C VAL A 101 0.65 -7.65 2.22
N SER A 102 1.27 -8.38 3.15
CA SER A 102 2.73 -8.46 3.30
C SER A 102 3.27 -9.89 3.17
N MET A 103 2.41 -10.91 3.30
CA MET A 103 2.85 -12.31 3.26
C MET A 103 3.24 -12.77 1.84
N TYR A 104 2.54 -12.31 0.81
CA TYR A 104 2.77 -12.68 -0.60
C TYR A 104 3.61 -11.65 -1.35
N ASN A 105 4.49 -10.93 -0.66
CA ASN A 105 5.39 -10.02 -1.35
C ASN A 105 6.44 -10.87 -2.11
N GLN A 106 6.27 -10.98 -3.43
CA GLN A 106 7.13 -11.73 -4.34
C GLN A 106 8.59 -11.27 -4.28
N HIS A 107 8.85 -10.04 -3.85
CA HIS A 107 10.22 -9.52 -3.62
C HIS A 107 10.84 -9.98 -2.30
N ARG A 108 10.05 -10.49 -1.34
CA ARG A 108 10.53 -11.00 -0.04
C ARG A 108 10.53 -12.51 0.07
N ASN A 109 9.68 -13.18 -0.69
CA ASN A 109 9.70 -14.64 -0.77
C ASN A 109 10.70 -15.01 -1.87
N GLY A 110 11.98 -15.09 -1.50
CA GLY A 110 13.04 -15.52 -2.42
C GLY A 110 12.65 -16.85 -3.07
N LYS A 111 12.97 -17.01 -4.36
CA LYS A 111 12.88 -18.32 -5.01
C LYS A 111 13.67 -19.32 -4.17
N TYR A 112 13.09 -20.48 -3.90
CA TYR A 112 13.80 -21.58 -3.27
C TYR A 112 15.07 -21.88 -4.09
N SER A 113 16.22 -21.90 -3.43
CA SER A 113 17.50 -22.28 -4.02
C SER A 113 18.07 -23.42 -3.19
N SER A 114 17.97 -24.64 -3.69
CA SER A 114 18.67 -25.81 -3.11
C SER A 114 20.19 -25.76 -3.37
N TYR A 115 20.62 -24.91 -4.31
CA TYR A 115 22.03 -24.71 -4.63
C TYR A 115 22.74 -24.07 -3.42
N ARG A 116 23.51 -24.88 -2.70
CA ARG A 116 24.34 -24.46 -1.56
C ARG A 116 25.71 -23.90 -1.99
N GLY A 117 25.86 -23.51 -3.26
CA GLY A 117 27.16 -23.23 -3.86
C GLY A 117 27.85 -24.49 -4.38
N THR A 118 29.14 -24.38 -4.68
CA THR A 118 29.97 -25.50 -5.15
C THR A 118 30.36 -26.40 -3.98
N VAL A 119 29.46 -27.32 -3.61
CA VAL A 119 29.70 -28.28 -2.54
C VAL A 119 30.12 -29.62 -3.15
N GLY A 120 31.30 -30.11 -2.80
CA GLY A 120 31.83 -31.40 -3.27
C GLY A 120 32.75 -31.32 -4.50
N LYS A 121 33.09 -32.49 -5.05
CA LYS A 121 33.96 -32.61 -6.23
C LYS A 121 33.11 -32.47 -7.49
N ILE A 122 33.28 -31.36 -8.23
CA ILE A 122 32.62 -31.17 -9.52
C ILE A 122 33.23 -32.15 -10.53
N ALA A 123 32.40 -33.00 -11.15
CA ALA A 123 32.82 -33.79 -12.28
C ALA A 123 33.16 -32.88 -13.46
N GLN A 124 34.24 -33.17 -14.18
CA GLN A 124 34.65 -32.38 -15.33
C GLN A 124 33.50 -32.30 -16.35
N ASN A 125 33.21 -31.10 -16.86
CA ASN A 125 32.22 -30.92 -17.92
C ASN A 125 32.82 -31.42 -19.26
N VAL A 126 32.71 -32.72 -19.49
CA VAL A 126 33.25 -33.40 -20.68
C VAL A 126 32.51 -32.95 -21.95
N LEU A 127 31.22 -32.61 -21.84
CA LEU A 127 30.40 -32.25 -22.99
C LEU A 127 30.59 -30.80 -23.44
N GLN A 128 30.97 -29.89 -22.53
CA GLN A 128 31.13 -28.45 -22.82
C GLN A 128 29.92 -27.84 -23.58
N GLN A 129 28.71 -28.29 -23.27
CA GLN A 129 27.46 -27.89 -23.95
C GLN A 129 27.40 -28.29 -25.45
N SER A 130 28.19 -29.26 -25.89
CA SER A 130 28.08 -29.89 -27.20
C SER A 130 27.04 -31.01 -27.16
N PHE A 131 25.84 -30.73 -27.68
CA PHE A 131 24.71 -31.66 -27.67
C PHE A 131 24.47 -32.36 -29.01
N THR A 132 25.29 -32.05 -30.01
CA THR A 132 25.11 -32.53 -31.38
C THR A 132 25.92 -33.80 -31.59
N ALA A 133 25.26 -34.96 -31.53
CA ALA A 133 25.86 -36.26 -31.85
C ALA A 133 25.18 -36.88 -33.08
N THR A 134 25.98 -37.42 -34.01
CA THR A 134 25.50 -38.04 -35.25
C THR A 134 25.17 -39.52 -35.09
N LYS A 135 25.63 -40.17 -34.01
CA LYS A 135 25.33 -41.57 -33.68
C LYS A 135 24.49 -41.67 -32.42
N PRO A 136 23.51 -42.59 -32.35
CA PRO A 136 22.70 -42.81 -31.15
C PRO A 136 23.59 -43.31 -29.99
N TYR A 137 23.17 -43.02 -28.76
CA TYR A 137 23.85 -43.41 -27.50
C TYR A 137 25.28 -42.89 -27.31
N GLN A 138 25.75 -41.97 -28.14
CA GLN A 138 27.07 -41.35 -28.00
C GLN A 138 27.09 -40.25 -26.91
N VAL A 139 25.95 -39.60 -26.69
CA VAL A 139 25.73 -38.60 -25.64
C VAL A 139 24.38 -38.88 -24.99
N ILE A 140 24.35 -39.02 -23.67
CA ILE A 140 23.13 -39.17 -22.86
C ILE A 140 23.14 -38.05 -21.82
N HIS A 141 22.07 -37.26 -21.79
CA HIS A 141 21.87 -36.22 -20.79
C HIS A 141 20.57 -36.47 -20.01
N ILE A 142 20.56 -36.05 -18.75
CA ILE A 142 19.39 -36.06 -17.90
C ILE A 142 19.11 -34.62 -17.45
N ASP A 143 17.85 -34.22 -17.45
CA ASP A 143 17.43 -32.94 -16.89
C ASP A 143 16.69 -33.18 -15.56
N ILE A 144 16.86 -32.26 -14.61
CA ILE A 144 16.21 -32.32 -13.31
C ILE A 144 15.17 -31.21 -13.26
N THR A 145 13.90 -31.58 -13.39
CA THR A 145 12.78 -30.65 -13.22
C THR A 145 12.28 -30.70 -11.79
N GLN A 146 12.23 -29.54 -11.12
CA GLN A 146 11.53 -29.42 -9.85
C GLN A 146 10.03 -29.33 -10.12
N ILE A 147 9.26 -30.28 -9.56
CA ILE A 147 7.77 -30.25 -9.53
C ILE A 147 7.31 -29.40 -8.33
#